data_AF-A0A3R9XHN0-F1
#
_entry.id   AF-A0A3R9XHN0-F1
#
_cell.length_a   1.000
_cell.length_b   1.000
_cell.length_c   1.000
_cell.angle_alpha   90.00
_cell.angle_beta   90.00
_cell.angle_gamma   90.00
#
_symmetry.space_group_name_H-M   'P 1'
#
loop_
_entity.id
_entity.type
_entity.pdbx_description
1 polymer ?
#
loop_
_entity_poly.entity_id
_entity_poly.type
_entity_poly.pdbx_seq_one_letter_code
_entity_poly.pdbx_strand_id
1 'polypeptide(L)'
;MTRIFAASTLYGAMTVAAAIDAGQLGRDDRERVLLVCNNVDIPEVATPLHHMPGAAAVLKRFHRVVYWNDLIYPFHPAVWAPRDEDAPLWRTVMAEKMAIRPGPLELVVESIQVKPAQTLCKIFSDATLAVYADGVMSYGPTRNDLPRPLHGRIDRVLYLDLVPTLLPMLLTEYGIPSQPVHTGAVLELVAELTEECRPLLDRAIPRQLAGGGPGTALLLGQYLSPLGILTEEEEEDLHRRMFEHAVRLGHTAVVFKPHPSAPSALSDALAASAREAGVPFLVLDLPVLAETVFAYLRPGRVIGCFSTGLFTARALYGIPVAQTGALEVVRRMRPYANSNRIPATLTHALVPDLEDPEAAPVDRILDAEHIRAEVTPYVQAVGYCMQPKRFGFLRPVAEAYIAAAVDRWEDRPELSMHFNERTRTRLELPGPRTWKWRRGLGWTLRSTGERREPDEAPVTDVSMSGFASLVEAKDDQGVLEVGARLLAEQENLDLLLGMAQAHIRRKETDRARQLIERAAEVAADSGRAMVWLRIAETAAKLGKRGDDLRLTAGRRALGINPDSPAAQRLVKTGRLGRR
;
A
#
# COMPACT_ATOMS: atom_id res chain seq x y z
N MET A 1 -10.33 -26.69 21.87
CA MET A 1 -9.27 -25.78 21.43
C MET A 1 -9.59 -25.34 20.02
N THR A 2 -9.57 -24.03 19.77
CA THR A 2 -10.04 -23.45 18.52
C THR A 2 -8.94 -22.58 17.93
N ARG A 3 -8.81 -22.59 16.61
CA ARG A 3 -8.00 -21.64 15.83
C ARG A 3 -8.90 -20.77 14.98
N ILE A 4 -8.73 -19.46 15.08
CA ILE A 4 -9.38 -18.49 14.21
C ILE A 4 -8.35 -17.98 13.22
N PHE A 5 -8.65 -18.08 11.94
CA PHE A 5 -7.82 -17.59 10.84
C PHE A 5 -8.50 -16.36 10.27
N ALA A 6 -7.95 -15.18 10.51
CA ALA A 6 -8.51 -13.93 9.99
C ALA A 6 -7.84 -13.57 8.66
N ALA A 7 -8.62 -13.58 7.58
CA ALA A 7 -8.15 -13.30 6.24
C ALA A 7 -9.00 -12.24 5.55
N SER A 8 -8.34 -11.31 4.84
CA SER A 8 -9.00 -10.25 4.07
C SER A 8 -8.94 -10.48 2.57
N THR A 9 -8.02 -11.33 2.11
CA THR A 9 -7.85 -11.67 0.69
C THR A 9 -7.89 -13.18 0.49
N LEU A 10 -8.29 -13.64 -0.71
CA LEU A 10 -8.22 -15.06 -1.05
C LEU A 10 -6.77 -15.56 -1.06
N TYR A 11 -5.81 -14.71 -1.41
CA TYR A 11 -4.39 -15.00 -1.37
C TYR A 11 -3.87 -15.23 0.07
N GLY A 12 -4.32 -14.42 1.02
CA GLY A 12 -4.05 -14.62 2.43
C GLY A 12 -4.69 -15.89 2.99
N ALA A 13 -5.95 -16.15 2.65
CA ALA A 13 -6.65 -17.38 3.04
C ALA A 13 -5.97 -18.64 2.46
N MET A 14 -5.50 -18.57 1.21
CA MET A 14 -4.69 -19.61 0.58
C MET A 14 -3.36 -19.81 1.32
N THR A 15 -2.68 -18.74 1.71
CA THR A 15 -1.40 -18.81 2.45
C THR A 15 -1.55 -19.61 3.75
N VAL A 16 -2.59 -19.33 4.55
CA VAL A 16 -2.82 -20.08 5.79
C VAL A 16 -3.33 -21.50 5.54
N ALA A 17 -4.10 -21.73 4.48
CA ALA A 17 -4.52 -23.08 4.09
C ALA A 17 -3.33 -23.95 3.67
N ALA A 18 -2.36 -23.40 2.93
CA ALA A 18 -1.12 -24.10 2.61
C ALA A 18 -0.29 -24.42 3.87
N ALA A 19 -0.23 -23.49 4.84
CA ALA A 19 0.43 -23.73 6.12
C ALA A 19 -0.29 -24.82 6.96
N ILE A 20 -1.62 -24.93 6.85
CA ILE A 20 -2.40 -26.01 7.45
C ILE A 20 -2.03 -27.35 6.80
N ASP A 21 -2.02 -27.42 5.48
CA ASP A 21 -1.71 -28.65 4.73
C ASP A 21 -0.27 -29.14 5.00
N ALA A 22 0.67 -28.20 5.13
CA ALA A 22 2.05 -28.47 5.50
C ALA A 22 2.24 -28.84 6.99
N GLY A 23 1.19 -28.76 7.82
CA GLY A 23 1.25 -29.06 9.24
C GLY A 23 2.01 -28.02 10.09
N GLN A 24 2.29 -26.83 9.55
CA GLN A 24 3.08 -25.77 10.19
C GLN A 24 2.35 -25.04 11.31
N LEU A 25 1.04 -25.30 11.42
CA LEU A 25 0.18 -24.80 12.48
C LEU A 25 -0.18 -25.89 13.49
N GLY A 26 0.50 -27.04 13.47
CA GLY A 26 0.19 -28.21 14.31
C GLY A 26 -0.82 -29.16 13.67
N ARG A 27 -0.58 -30.48 13.82
CA ARG A 27 -1.39 -31.55 13.22
C ARG A 27 -2.55 -32.00 14.12
N ASP A 28 -3.08 -31.11 14.95
CA ASP A 28 -4.12 -31.45 15.92
C ASP A 28 -5.55 -31.33 15.36
N ASP A 29 -6.49 -32.03 16.00
CA ASP A 29 -7.93 -32.01 15.71
C ASP A 29 -8.61 -30.71 16.20
N ARG A 30 -7.85 -29.61 16.27
CA ARG A 30 -8.41 -28.31 16.65
C ARG A 30 -9.41 -27.86 15.60
N GLU A 31 -10.47 -27.26 16.09
CA GLU A 31 -11.46 -26.61 15.24
C GLU A 31 -10.84 -25.41 14.56
N ARG A 32 -11.02 -25.33 13.25
CA ARG A 32 -10.47 -24.28 12.39
C ARG A 32 -11.61 -23.44 11.86
N VAL A 33 -11.63 -22.18 12.26
CA VAL A 33 -12.61 -21.19 11.84
C VAL A 33 -11.93 -20.18 10.92
N LEU A 34 -12.35 -20.10 9.66
CA LEU A 34 -11.95 -19.00 8.79
C LEU A 34 -12.87 -17.81 9.06
N LEU A 35 -12.31 -16.72 9.58
CA LEU A 35 -12.98 -15.45 9.74
C LEU A 35 -12.63 -14.56 8.55
N VAL A 36 -13.56 -14.42 7.62
CA VAL A 36 -13.41 -13.56 6.44
C VAL A 36 -13.68 -12.12 6.81
N CYS A 37 -12.77 -11.23 6.46
CA CYS A 37 -12.96 -9.79 6.53
C CYS A 37 -12.99 -9.20 5.12
N ASN A 38 -13.86 -8.22 4.86
CA ASN A 38 -13.76 -7.39 3.65
C ASN A 38 -13.67 -5.93 4.07
N ASN A 39 -12.46 -5.38 4.04
CA ASN A 39 -12.12 -4.05 4.55
C ASN A 39 -11.81 -3.02 3.46
N VAL A 40 -12.26 -3.24 2.23
CA VAL A 40 -12.26 -2.22 1.17
C VAL A 40 -13.20 -1.07 1.51
N ASP A 41 -13.11 0.06 0.79
CA ASP A 41 -13.88 1.28 1.08
C ASP A 41 -15.40 1.12 0.98
N ILE A 42 -15.87 0.25 0.08
CA ILE A 42 -17.29 -0.05 -0.12
C ILE A 42 -17.46 -1.58 -0.19
N PRO A 43 -17.51 -2.28 0.96
CA PRO A 43 -17.61 -3.75 1.00
C PRO A 43 -18.86 -4.30 0.31
N GLU A 44 -19.94 -3.52 0.21
CA GLU A 44 -21.23 -3.93 -0.36
C GLU A 44 -21.18 -4.15 -1.88
N VAL A 45 -20.20 -3.57 -2.58
CA VAL A 45 -20.02 -3.73 -4.04
C VAL A 45 -18.81 -4.60 -4.39
N ALA A 46 -18.06 -5.05 -3.38
CA ALA A 46 -16.91 -5.91 -3.57
C ALA A 46 -17.28 -7.38 -3.32
N THR A 47 -16.72 -8.28 -4.13
CA THR A 47 -16.88 -9.73 -3.90
C THR A 47 -16.01 -10.14 -2.72
N PRO A 48 -16.58 -10.63 -1.59
CA PRO A 48 -15.78 -11.09 -0.46
C PRO A 48 -15.05 -12.39 -0.82
N LEU A 49 -13.91 -12.66 -0.15
CA LEU A 49 -13.02 -13.76 -0.56
C LEU A 49 -13.68 -15.14 -0.60
N HIS A 50 -14.68 -15.41 0.25
CA HIS A 50 -15.38 -16.71 0.30
C HIS A 50 -16.39 -16.90 -0.83
N HIS A 51 -16.67 -15.84 -1.60
CA HIS A 51 -17.50 -15.88 -2.81
C HIS A 51 -16.68 -15.72 -4.10
N MET A 52 -15.37 -15.50 -4.01
CA MET A 52 -14.50 -15.45 -5.18
C MET A 52 -14.39 -16.83 -5.84
N PRO A 53 -14.28 -16.91 -7.18
CA PRO A 53 -13.96 -18.16 -7.86
C PRO A 53 -12.68 -18.80 -7.29
N GLY A 54 -12.69 -20.12 -7.08
CA GLY A 54 -11.57 -20.84 -6.48
C GLY A 54 -11.62 -20.92 -4.95
N ALA A 55 -12.50 -20.16 -4.29
CA ALA A 55 -12.57 -20.15 -2.84
C ALA A 55 -12.87 -21.54 -2.27
N ALA A 56 -13.67 -22.39 -2.93
CA ALA A 56 -14.06 -23.68 -2.36
C ALA A 56 -12.83 -24.59 -2.11
N ALA A 57 -11.81 -24.55 -2.95
CA ALA A 57 -10.53 -25.19 -2.74
C ALA A 57 -9.89 -24.75 -1.40
N VAL A 58 -9.95 -23.47 -1.03
CA VAL A 58 -9.42 -22.98 0.24
C VAL A 58 -10.36 -23.34 1.41
N LEU A 59 -11.67 -23.12 1.25
CA LEU A 59 -12.66 -23.23 2.34
C LEU A 59 -12.74 -24.64 2.93
N LYS A 60 -12.50 -25.71 2.15
CA LYS A 60 -12.59 -27.09 2.64
C LYS A 60 -11.56 -27.46 3.72
N ARG A 61 -10.52 -26.64 3.96
CA ARG A 61 -9.57 -26.80 5.08
C ARG A 61 -10.13 -26.33 6.43
N PHE A 62 -11.27 -25.64 6.41
CA PHE A 62 -11.87 -25.03 7.60
C PHE A 62 -13.17 -25.74 7.95
N HIS A 63 -13.41 -25.90 9.25
CA HIS A 63 -14.64 -26.52 9.75
C HIS A 63 -15.82 -25.55 9.65
N ARG A 64 -15.53 -24.24 9.71
CA ARG A 64 -16.52 -23.18 9.63
C ARG A 64 -15.91 -21.94 8.98
N VAL A 65 -16.72 -21.26 8.18
CA VAL A 65 -16.40 -19.95 7.60
C VAL A 65 -17.38 -18.96 8.19
N VAL A 66 -16.88 -17.84 8.71
CA VAL A 66 -17.69 -16.78 9.31
C VAL A 66 -17.32 -15.45 8.66
N TYR A 67 -18.31 -14.64 8.32
CA TYR A 67 -18.09 -13.33 7.72
C TYR A 67 -18.11 -12.24 8.79
N TRP A 68 -16.95 -11.59 9.00
CA TRP A 68 -16.75 -10.56 10.01
C TRP A 68 -17.69 -9.37 9.84
N ASN A 69 -17.90 -8.93 8.60
CA ASN A 69 -18.71 -7.75 8.30
C ASN A 69 -20.16 -7.92 8.79
N ASP A 70 -20.73 -9.13 8.72
CA ASP A 70 -22.08 -9.42 9.24
C ASP A 70 -22.11 -9.38 10.77
N LEU A 71 -21.04 -9.82 11.43
CA LEU A 71 -20.96 -9.84 12.89
C LEU A 71 -20.91 -8.43 13.50
N ILE A 72 -20.35 -7.47 12.77
CA ILE A 72 -20.17 -6.10 13.22
C ILE A 72 -21.11 -5.10 12.56
N TYR A 73 -22.03 -5.55 11.68
CA TYR A 73 -22.99 -4.65 11.03
C TYR A 73 -23.74 -3.79 12.07
N PRO A 74 -23.90 -2.46 11.86
CA PRO A 74 -23.63 -1.68 10.64
C PRO A 74 -22.23 -1.02 10.59
N PHE A 75 -21.27 -1.49 11.38
CA PHE A 75 -19.95 -0.86 11.44
C PHE A 75 -19.03 -1.25 10.27
N HIS A 76 -18.22 -0.29 9.81
CA HIS A 76 -17.26 -0.54 8.75
C HIS A 76 -15.97 -1.20 9.28
N PRO A 77 -15.56 -2.36 8.75
CA PRO A 77 -14.45 -3.16 9.29
C PRO A 77 -13.09 -2.49 9.22
N ALA A 78 -12.88 -1.56 8.28
CA ALA A 78 -11.61 -0.83 8.18
C ALA A 78 -11.35 0.16 9.33
N VAL A 79 -12.38 0.55 10.09
CA VAL A 79 -12.26 1.61 11.12
C VAL A 79 -12.81 1.18 12.49
N TRP A 80 -13.68 0.19 12.53
CA TRP A 80 -14.35 -0.20 13.77
C TRP A 80 -13.42 -0.90 14.76
N ALA A 81 -13.59 -0.58 16.05
CA ALA A 81 -13.09 -1.35 17.18
C ALA A 81 -13.99 -1.06 18.39
N PRO A 82 -14.15 -2.01 19.33
CA PRO A 82 -14.86 -1.75 20.58
C PRO A 82 -14.06 -0.80 21.47
N ARG A 83 -14.70 -0.23 22.50
CA ARG A 83 -13.99 0.46 23.59
C ARG A 83 -13.19 -0.55 24.41
N ASP A 84 -12.19 -0.08 25.15
CA ASP A 84 -11.32 -0.98 25.95
C ASP A 84 -12.14 -1.67 27.04
N GLU A 85 -13.03 -0.93 27.69
CA GLU A 85 -13.96 -1.42 28.71
C GLU A 85 -14.97 -2.44 28.18
N ASP A 86 -15.35 -2.35 26.90
CA ASP A 86 -16.33 -3.23 26.27
C ASP A 86 -15.68 -4.51 25.70
N ALA A 87 -14.35 -4.58 25.60
CA ALA A 87 -13.66 -5.70 24.95
C ALA A 87 -14.02 -7.08 25.54
N PRO A 88 -14.14 -7.28 26.88
CA PRO A 88 -14.57 -8.56 27.44
C PRO A 88 -16.02 -8.95 27.08
N LEU A 89 -16.92 -7.96 26.94
CA LEU A 89 -18.28 -8.20 26.47
C LEU A 89 -18.27 -8.67 25.02
N TRP A 90 -17.53 -7.96 24.16
CA TRP A 90 -17.36 -8.36 22.75
C TRP A 90 -16.70 -9.74 22.62
N ARG A 91 -15.76 -10.09 23.51
CA ARG A 91 -15.16 -11.43 23.56
C ARG A 91 -16.20 -12.52 23.80
N THR A 92 -17.17 -12.27 24.66
CA THR A 92 -18.27 -13.19 24.98
C THR A 92 -19.25 -13.28 23.81
N VAL A 93 -19.72 -12.13 23.31
CA VAL A 93 -20.66 -12.06 22.18
C VAL A 93 -20.09 -12.68 20.92
N MET A 94 -18.81 -12.43 20.60
CA MET A 94 -18.16 -13.00 19.42
C MET A 94 -17.95 -14.50 19.57
N ALA A 95 -17.63 -14.99 20.77
CA ALA A 95 -17.56 -16.43 21.00
C ALA A 95 -18.89 -17.14 20.77
N GLU A 96 -19.99 -16.54 21.22
CA GLU A 96 -21.33 -17.07 20.98
C GLU A 96 -21.71 -17.02 19.49
N LYS A 97 -21.60 -15.85 18.86
CA LYS A 97 -21.95 -15.65 17.43
C LYS A 97 -21.12 -16.51 16.49
N MET A 98 -19.84 -16.72 16.82
CA MET A 98 -18.95 -17.59 16.06
C MET A 98 -18.99 -19.04 16.54
N ALA A 99 -19.82 -19.40 17.53
CA ALA A 99 -19.89 -20.73 18.16
C ALA A 99 -18.50 -21.32 18.52
N ILE A 100 -17.67 -20.49 19.15
CA ILE A 100 -16.34 -20.85 19.65
C ILE A 100 -16.49 -21.63 20.96
N ARG A 101 -15.99 -22.86 20.98
CA ARG A 101 -15.96 -23.68 22.20
C ARG A 101 -15.05 -23.07 23.28
N PRO A 102 -15.40 -23.21 24.58
CA PRO A 102 -14.52 -22.81 25.67
C PRO A 102 -13.15 -23.52 25.61
N GLY A 103 -12.11 -22.83 26.08
CA GLY A 103 -10.75 -23.35 26.19
C GLY A 103 -9.71 -22.50 25.44
N PRO A 104 -8.46 -22.99 25.32
CA PRO A 104 -7.38 -22.25 24.70
C PRO A 104 -7.69 -21.90 23.24
N LEU A 105 -7.42 -20.64 22.91
CA LEU A 105 -7.66 -20.02 21.61
C LEU A 105 -6.33 -19.57 21.01
N GLU A 106 -6.14 -19.86 19.73
CA GLU A 106 -5.06 -19.29 18.94
C GLU A 106 -5.69 -18.48 17.80
N LEU A 107 -5.18 -17.27 17.61
CA LEU A 107 -5.62 -16.36 16.57
C LEU A 107 -4.48 -16.18 15.57
N VAL A 108 -4.75 -16.54 14.32
CA VAL A 108 -3.83 -16.42 13.19
C VAL A 108 -4.31 -15.24 12.34
N VAL A 109 -3.59 -14.12 12.37
CA VAL A 109 -4.02 -12.88 11.70
C VAL A 109 -3.12 -12.48 10.54
N GLU A 110 -3.75 -12.03 9.46
CA GLU A 110 -3.08 -11.30 8.39
C GLU A 110 -2.63 -9.93 8.89
N SER A 111 -1.42 -9.49 8.51
CA SER A 111 -1.02 -8.08 8.57
C SER A 111 -1.46 -7.36 9.85
N ILE A 112 -0.95 -7.76 11.03
CA ILE A 112 -1.39 -7.37 12.39
C ILE A 112 -1.64 -5.87 12.66
N GLN A 113 -1.18 -5.03 11.75
CA GLN A 113 -1.24 -3.57 11.80
C GLN A 113 -2.53 -2.99 11.23
N VAL A 114 -3.31 -3.78 10.47
CA VAL A 114 -4.61 -3.33 9.95
C VAL A 114 -5.70 -3.46 11.01
N LYS A 115 -6.71 -2.60 10.91
CA LYS A 115 -7.75 -2.46 11.94
C LYS A 115 -8.51 -3.75 12.26
N PRO A 116 -8.89 -4.60 11.29
CA PRO A 116 -9.52 -5.89 11.61
C PRO A 116 -8.66 -6.77 12.52
N ALA A 117 -7.38 -6.96 12.18
CA ALA A 117 -6.46 -7.77 12.99
C ALA A 117 -6.26 -7.19 14.39
N GLN A 118 -6.06 -5.87 14.51
CA GLN A 118 -5.93 -5.20 15.81
C GLN A 118 -7.20 -5.36 16.66
N THR A 119 -8.38 -5.25 16.05
CA THR A 119 -9.67 -5.39 16.72
C THR A 119 -9.89 -6.80 17.22
N LEU A 120 -9.56 -7.80 16.41
CA LEU A 120 -9.62 -9.20 16.82
C LEU A 120 -8.65 -9.49 17.96
N CYS A 121 -7.40 -9.02 17.86
CA CYS A 121 -6.41 -9.18 18.91
C CYS A 121 -6.81 -8.48 20.24
N LYS A 122 -7.58 -7.38 20.16
CA LYS A 122 -8.16 -6.68 21.31
C LYS A 122 -9.29 -7.48 21.94
N ILE A 123 -10.22 -7.98 21.13
CA ILE A 123 -11.37 -8.78 21.57
C ILE A 123 -10.90 -10.10 22.18
N PHE A 124 -10.06 -10.83 21.46
CA PHE A 124 -9.48 -12.12 21.88
C PHE A 124 -8.17 -11.89 22.63
N SER A 125 -8.25 -11.15 23.74
CA SER A 125 -7.07 -10.75 24.49
C SER A 125 -6.34 -11.92 25.19
N ASP A 126 -7.06 -13.02 25.37
CA ASP A 126 -6.64 -14.29 25.95
C ASP A 126 -6.01 -15.27 24.93
N ALA A 127 -6.00 -14.93 23.63
CA ALA A 127 -5.46 -15.80 22.59
C ALA A 127 -3.94 -15.69 22.42
N THR A 128 -3.28 -16.81 22.13
CA THR A 128 -1.94 -16.80 21.52
C THR A 128 -2.05 -16.35 20.07
N LEU A 129 -1.03 -15.67 19.55
CA LEU A 129 -1.08 -15.07 18.22
C LEU A 129 0.00 -15.66 17.32
N ALA A 130 -0.39 -16.05 16.11
CA ALA A 130 0.53 -16.13 14.98
C ALA A 130 0.15 -15.04 13.97
N VAL A 131 1.15 -14.41 13.37
CA VAL A 131 0.93 -13.46 12.27
C VAL A 131 1.28 -14.17 10.97
N TYR A 132 0.55 -13.93 9.90
CA TYR A 132 1.00 -14.30 8.57
C TYR A 132 1.05 -13.09 7.64
N ALA A 133 1.99 -13.16 6.70
CA ALA A 133 2.17 -12.17 5.66
C ALA A 133 2.19 -12.87 4.30
N ASP A 134 1.32 -12.42 3.41
CA ASP A 134 1.09 -13.04 2.11
C ASP A 134 1.88 -12.35 0.99
N GLY A 135 2.43 -11.14 1.17
CA GLY A 135 3.16 -10.43 0.12
C GLY A 135 4.53 -9.88 0.51
N VAL A 136 5.20 -9.28 -0.48
CA VAL A 136 6.57 -8.73 -0.35
C VAL A 136 6.68 -7.51 0.58
N MET A 137 5.55 -7.02 1.09
CA MET A 137 5.49 -6.01 2.14
C MET A 137 6.17 -6.48 3.44
N SER A 138 6.25 -7.79 3.70
CA SER A 138 6.83 -8.39 4.90
C SER A 138 8.34 -8.18 5.02
N TYR A 139 9.02 -7.96 3.89
CA TYR A 139 10.45 -7.62 3.87
C TYR A 139 10.73 -6.19 4.36
N GLY A 140 9.69 -5.38 4.60
CA GLY A 140 9.82 -4.04 5.14
C GLY A 140 9.58 -3.93 6.65
N PRO A 141 9.96 -2.78 7.25
CA PRO A 141 9.65 -2.48 8.64
C PRO A 141 8.15 -2.59 8.97
N THR A 142 7.84 -2.97 10.20
CA THR A 142 6.48 -2.92 10.74
C THR A 142 5.94 -1.48 10.68
N ARG A 143 4.92 -1.17 9.87
CA ARG A 143 4.37 0.20 9.64
C ARG A 143 4.02 0.94 10.94
N ASN A 144 3.32 0.29 11.87
CA ASN A 144 2.85 0.88 13.14
C ASN A 144 3.51 0.22 14.35
N ASP A 145 3.73 0.99 15.41
CA ASP A 145 4.19 0.44 16.69
C ASP A 145 3.09 -0.42 17.33
N LEU A 146 3.48 -1.55 17.90
CA LEU A 146 2.59 -2.49 18.55
C LEU A 146 2.76 -2.38 20.07
N PRO A 147 1.67 -2.20 20.84
CA PRO A 147 1.77 -2.11 22.29
C PRO A 147 2.20 -3.45 22.90
N ARG A 148 2.86 -3.40 24.06
CA ARG A 148 3.40 -4.58 24.76
C ARG A 148 2.42 -5.74 24.98
N PRO A 149 1.17 -5.50 25.38
CA PRO A 149 0.17 -6.57 25.52
C PRO A 149 -0.15 -7.30 24.21
N LEU A 150 0.13 -6.68 23.06
CA LEU A 150 -0.10 -7.27 21.75
C LEU A 150 1.11 -8.07 21.28
N HIS A 151 2.29 -7.43 21.18
CA HIS A 151 3.46 -8.10 20.61
C HIS A 151 3.99 -9.23 21.51
N GLY A 152 3.79 -9.16 22.83
CA GLY A 152 4.20 -10.21 23.76
C GLY A 152 3.43 -11.53 23.63
N ARG A 153 2.36 -11.57 22.83
CA ARG A 153 1.57 -12.79 22.56
C ARG A 153 1.86 -13.41 21.19
N ILE A 154 2.68 -12.75 20.38
CA ILE A 154 3.00 -13.20 19.03
C ILE A 154 4.13 -14.21 19.11
N ASP A 155 3.88 -15.43 18.65
CA ASP A 155 4.84 -16.53 18.71
C ASP A 155 5.71 -16.63 17.44
N ARG A 156 5.13 -16.37 16.26
CA ARG A 156 5.81 -16.43 14.96
C ARG A 156 5.13 -15.58 13.89
N VAL A 157 5.89 -15.28 12.84
CA VAL A 157 5.42 -14.78 11.55
C VAL A 157 5.53 -15.89 10.51
N LEU A 158 4.42 -16.28 9.89
CA LEU A 158 4.40 -17.11 8.69
C LEU A 158 4.51 -16.22 7.45
N TYR A 159 5.35 -16.55 6.48
CA TYR A 159 5.49 -15.75 5.26
C TYR A 159 5.65 -16.60 4.01
N LEU A 160 5.26 -16.08 2.85
CA LEU A 160 5.60 -16.70 1.57
C LEU A 160 7.04 -16.33 1.17
N ASP A 161 7.88 -17.33 0.88
CA ASP A 161 9.29 -17.15 0.50
C ASP A 161 9.44 -16.68 -0.96
N LEU A 162 8.96 -15.46 -1.23
CA LEU A 162 8.90 -14.87 -2.57
C LEU A 162 10.23 -14.25 -3.03
N VAL A 163 11.19 -14.06 -2.12
CA VAL A 163 12.56 -13.66 -2.40
C VAL A 163 13.47 -14.61 -1.61
N PRO A 164 13.78 -15.80 -2.16
CA PRO A 164 14.50 -16.83 -1.44
C PRO A 164 15.76 -16.29 -0.75
N THR A 165 15.96 -16.70 0.51
CA THR A 165 17.08 -16.30 1.39
C THR A 165 17.02 -14.88 1.98
N LEU A 166 16.10 -14.02 1.52
CA LEU A 166 15.81 -12.77 2.21
C LEU A 166 14.85 -13.05 3.36
N LEU A 167 15.22 -12.66 4.59
CA LEU A 167 14.33 -12.80 5.74
C LEU A 167 13.41 -11.56 5.86
N PRO A 168 12.13 -11.74 6.22
CA PRO A 168 11.25 -10.62 6.55
C PRO A 168 11.81 -9.73 7.65
N MET A 169 11.64 -8.41 7.50
CA MET A 169 11.91 -7.45 8.58
C MET A 169 10.73 -7.29 9.54
N LEU A 170 9.53 -7.64 9.08
CA LEU A 170 8.29 -7.54 9.83
C LEU A 170 8.43 -8.20 11.22
N LEU A 171 8.19 -7.41 12.28
CA LEU A 171 8.21 -7.81 13.70
C LEU A 171 9.56 -8.23 14.27
N THR A 172 10.65 -8.08 13.53
CA THR A 172 12.00 -8.39 14.03
C THR A 172 12.44 -7.47 15.17
N GLU A 173 11.92 -6.25 15.25
CA GLU A 173 12.17 -5.31 16.35
C GLU A 173 11.63 -5.79 17.71
N TYR A 174 10.73 -6.76 17.70
CA TYR A 174 10.19 -7.42 18.89
C TYR A 174 10.81 -8.80 19.16
N GLY A 175 11.79 -9.22 18.35
CA GLY A 175 12.42 -10.55 18.45
C GLY A 175 11.52 -11.70 18.02
N ILE A 176 10.48 -11.43 17.22
CA ILE A 176 9.52 -12.46 16.77
C ILE A 176 10.13 -13.21 15.56
N PRO A 177 10.23 -14.55 15.61
CA PRO A 177 10.81 -15.32 14.52
C PRO A 177 9.89 -15.39 13.29
N SER A 178 10.49 -15.36 12.11
CA SER A 178 9.80 -15.61 10.83
C SER A 178 10.03 -17.05 10.36
N GLN A 179 8.99 -17.69 9.83
CA GLN A 179 8.99 -19.05 9.31
C GLN A 179 8.34 -19.07 7.92
N PRO A 180 9.02 -19.59 6.87
CA PRO A 180 8.44 -19.65 5.54
C PRO A 180 7.33 -20.71 5.49
N VAL A 181 6.23 -20.42 4.79
CA VAL A 181 5.21 -21.41 4.45
C VAL A 181 5.78 -22.34 3.37
N HIS A 182 5.50 -23.63 3.49
CA HIS A 182 6.07 -24.64 2.59
C HIS A 182 5.63 -24.41 1.13
N THR A 183 6.59 -24.04 0.27
CA THR A 183 6.36 -23.70 -1.14
C THR A 183 5.60 -24.77 -1.92
N GLY A 184 5.90 -26.06 -1.68
CA GLY A 184 5.19 -27.15 -2.35
C GLY A 184 3.70 -27.19 -2.00
N ALA A 185 3.34 -26.88 -0.74
CA ALA A 185 1.94 -26.87 -0.31
C ALA A 185 1.18 -25.67 -0.92
N VAL A 186 1.88 -24.54 -1.10
CA VAL A 186 1.33 -23.38 -1.81
C VAL A 186 1.04 -23.75 -3.27
N LEU A 187 1.99 -24.38 -3.96
CA LEU A 187 1.83 -24.79 -5.37
C LEU A 187 0.70 -25.81 -5.57
N GLU A 188 0.59 -26.81 -4.70
CA GLU A 188 -0.50 -27.79 -4.72
C GLU A 188 -1.86 -27.11 -4.52
N LEU A 189 -1.97 -26.21 -3.55
CA LEU A 189 -3.21 -25.48 -3.29
C LEU A 189 -3.59 -24.55 -4.44
N VAL A 190 -2.62 -23.85 -5.05
CA VAL A 190 -2.92 -23.04 -6.24
C VAL A 190 -3.36 -23.93 -7.41
N ALA A 191 -2.79 -25.11 -7.59
CA ALA A 191 -3.27 -26.03 -8.62
C ALA A 191 -4.75 -26.40 -8.41
N GLU A 192 -5.17 -26.67 -7.17
CA GLU A 192 -6.59 -26.90 -6.85
C GLU A 192 -7.47 -25.68 -7.15
N LEU A 193 -7.05 -24.48 -6.73
CA LEU A 193 -7.72 -23.20 -7.02
C LEU A 193 -7.88 -23.00 -8.54
N THR A 194 -6.83 -23.30 -9.31
CA THR A 194 -6.83 -23.16 -10.76
C THR A 194 -7.77 -24.13 -11.44
N GLU A 195 -7.83 -25.39 -11.00
CA GLU A 195 -8.78 -26.36 -11.55
C GLU A 195 -10.24 -25.94 -11.29
N GLU A 196 -10.54 -25.40 -10.12
CA GLU A 196 -11.88 -24.84 -9.83
C GLU A 196 -12.20 -23.65 -10.74
N CYS A 197 -11.22 -22.78 -11.02
CA CYS A 197 -11.40 -21.62 -11.89
C CYS A 197 -11.36 -21.94 -13.38
N ARG A 198 -10.87 -23.13 -13.79
CA ARG A 198 -10.65 -23.50 -15.19
C ARG A 198 -11.87 -23.24 -16.09
N PRO A 199 -13.11 -23.64 -15.75
CA PRO A 199 -14.27 -23.37 -16.60
C PRO A 199 -14.55 -21.88 -16.83
N LEU A 200 -14.24 -21.03 -15.84
CA LEU A 200 -14.38 -19.58 -15.95
C LEU A 200 -13.28 -18.99 -16.86
N LEU A 201 -12.04 -19.45 -16.68
CA LEU A 201 -10.89 -19.02 -17.49
C LEU A 201 -11.03 -19.45 -18.96
N ASP A 202 -11.48 -20.68 -19.22
CA ASP A 202 -11.74 -21.21 -20.57
C ASP A 202 -12.76 -20.37 -21.34
N ARG A 203 -13.73 -19.78 -20.62
CA ARG A 203 -14.76 -18.90 -21.21
C ARG A 203 -14.26 -17.49 -21.42
N ALA A 204 -13.49 -16.95 -20.48
CA ALA A 204 -13.06 -15.56 -20.47
C ALA A 204 -11.82 -15.31 -21.33
N ILE A 205 -10.94 -16.29 -21.48
CA ILE A 205 -9.70 -16.17 -22.24
C ILE A 205 -9.88 -16.90 -23.58
N PRO A 206 -9.95 -16.17 -24.71
CA PRO A 206 -9.98 -16.76 -26.04
C PRO A 206 -8.84 -17.78 -26.27
N ARG A 207 -9.15 -18.87 -26.97
CA ARG A 207 -8.17 -19.93 -27.25
C ARG A 207 -6.91 -19.44 -27.94
N GLN A 208 -6.98 -18.37 -28.75
CA GLN A 208 -5.79 -17.80 -29.39
C GLN A 208 -4.82 -17.20 -28.37
N LEU A 209 -5.32 -16.66 -27.26
CA LEU A 209 -4.50 -16.13 -26.16
C LEU A 209 -4.06 -17.26 -25.22
N ALA A 210 -4.97 -18.18 -24.86
CA ALA A 210 -4.66 -19.31 -23.98
C ALA A 210 -3.66 -20.30 -24.59
N GLY A 211 -3.71 -20.49 -25.92
CA GLY A 211 -2.75 -21.30 -26.68
C GLY A 211 -1.44 -20.58 -27.02
N GLY A 212 -1.32 -19.30 -26.66
CA GLY A 212 -0.14 -18.48 -26.98
C GLY A 212 1.10 -18.84 -26.17
N GLY A 213 0.95 -19.51 -25.02
CA GLY A 213 2.05 -19.98 -24.17
C GLY A 213 3.15 -18.91 -23.97
N PRO A 214 4.43 -19.24 -24.22
CA PRO A 214 5.53 -18.27 -24.13
C PRO A 214 5.40 -17.01 -25.02
N GLY A 215 4.57 -17.03 -26.07
CA GLY A 215 4.29 -15.88 -26.91
C GLY A 215 3.39 -14.81 -26.25
N THR A 216 2.75 -15.14 -25.12
CA THR A 216 1.86 -14.23 -24.39
C THR A 216 2.59 -13.54 -23.25
N ALA A 217 2.47 -12.21 -23.16
CA ALA A 217 2.85 -11.45 -21.97
C ALA A 217 1.63 -11.21 -21.07
N LEU A 218 1.85 -11.21 -19.76
CA LEU A 218 0.84 -10.84 -18.77
C LEU A 218 1.26 -9.55 -18.07
N LEU A 219 0.45 -8.51 -18.20
CA LEU A 219 0.61 -7.24 -17.51
C LEU A 219 -0.19 -7.27 -16.20
N LEU A 220 0.42 -6.85 -15.10
CA LEU A 220 -0.21 -6.71 -13.80
C LEU A 220 -0.43 -5.23 -13.49
N GLY A 221 -1.69 -4.85 -13.30
CA GLY A 221 -2.05 -3.53 -12.79
C GLY A 221 -1.71 -3.38 -11.31
N GLN A 222 -1.62 -2.13 -10.86
CA GLN A 222 -1.50 -1.77 -9.44
C GLN A 222 -2.61 -0.78 -9.06
N TYR A 223 -2.48 -0.11 -7.90
CA TYR A 223 -3.46 0.84 -7.37
C TYR A 223 -2.74 2.14 -6.99
N LEU A 224 -1.95 2.69 -7.89
CA LEU A 224 -1.07 3.84 -7.63
C LEU A 224 -1.85 5.15 -7.51
N SER A 225 -2.91 5.32 -8.31
CA SER A 225 -3.78 6.49 -8.25
C SER A 225 -4.67 6.51 -7.00
N PRO A 226 -5.32 5.41 -6.56
CA PRO A 226 -5.96 5.37 -5.24
C PRO A 226 -5.00 5.63 -4.07
N LEU A 227 -3.71 5.29 -4.21
CA LEU A 227 -2.69 5.60 -3.22
C LEU A 227 -2.20 7.06 -3.25
N GLY A 228 -2.63 7.86 -4.23
CA GLY A 228 -2.17 9.23 -4.44
C GLY A 228 -0.69 9.34 -4.81
N ILE A 229 -0.09 8.26 -5.34
CA ILE A 229 1.32 8.25 -5.78
C ILE A 229 1.44 8.81 -7.20
N LEU A 230 0.52 8.41 -8.07
CA LEU A 230 0.37 8.87 -9.45
C LEU A 230 -1.03 9.47 -9.62
N THR A 231 -1.22 10.29 -10.65
CA THR A 231 -2.57 10.59 -11.15
C THR A 231 -3.13 9.40 -11.93
N GLU A 232 -4.44 9.40 -12.22
CA GLU A 232 -5.06 8.38 -13.09
C GLU A 232 -4.40 8.38 -14.48
N GLU A 233 -4.17 9.54 -15.07
CA GLU A 233 -3.50 9.71 -16.38
C GLU A 233 -2.05 9.16 -16.36
N GLU A 234 -1.31 9.37 -15.27
CA GLU A 234 0.06 8.85 -15.13
C GLU A 234 0.07 7.31 -14.96
N GLU A 235 -0.93 6.74 -14.29
CA GLU A 235 -1.07 5.29 -14.16
C GLU A 235 -1.55 4.65 -15.48
N GLU A 236 -2.40 5.32 -16.25
CA GLU A 236 -2.74 4.91 -17.62
C GLU A 236 -1.50 4.90 -18.52
N ASP A 237 -0.70 5.96 -18.47
CA ASP A 237 0.53 6.05 -19.24
C ASP A 237 1.52 4.97 -18.84
N LEU A 238 1.65 4.68 -17.54
CA LEU A 238 2.48 3.59 -17.04
C LEU A 238 2.07 2.24 -17.64
N HIS A 239 0.76 1.91 -17.64
CA HIS A 239 0.29 0.68 -18.24
C HIS A 239 0.52 0.64 -19.76
N ARG A 240 0.34 1.78 -20.45
CA ARG A 240 0.61 1.89 -21.90
C ARG A 240 2.07 1.58 -22.19
N ARG A 241 3.01 2.14 -21.43
CA ARG A 241 4.44 1.85 -21.58
C ARG A 241 4.72 0.36 -21.36
N MET A 242 4.15 -0.27 -20.32
CA MET A 242 4.28 -1.72 -20.10
C MET A 242 3.82 -2.55 -21.31
N PHE A 243 2.68 -2.20 -21.91
CA PHE A 243 2.18 -2.84 -23.13
C PHE A 243 3.17 -2.69 -24.29
N GLU A 244 3.65 -1.48 -24.55
CA GLU A 244 4.60 -1.23 -25.64
C GLU A 244 5.92 -1.98 -25.44
N HIS A 245 6.42 -2.09 -24.21
CA HIS A 245 7.60 -2.90 -23.91
C HIS A 245 7.34 -4.39 -24.15
N ALA A 246 6.16 -4.92 -23.81
CA ALA A 246 5.81 -6.31 -24.13
C ALA A 246 5.90 -6.58 -25.63
N VAL A 247 5.36 -5.69 -26.46
CA VAL A 247 5.40 -5.81 -27.92
C VAL A 247 6.83 -5.68 -28.45
N ARG A 248 7.64 -4.73 -27.94
CA ARG A 248 9.06 -4.60 -28.31
C ARG A 248 9.90 -5.83 -28.00
N LEU A 249 9.56 -6.55 -26.92
CA LEU A 249 10.19 -7.83 -26.56
C LEU A 249 9.75 -9.00 -27.45
N GLY A 250 8.85 -8.77 -28.41
CA GLY A 250 8.40 -9.76 -29.39
C GLY A 250 7.21 -10.60 -28.94
N HIS A 251 6.52 -10.23 -27.86
CA HIS A 251 5.29 -10.92 -27.47
C HIS A 251 4.16 -10.63 -28.47
N THR A 252 3.47 -11.69 -28.89
CA THR A 252 2.45 -11.66 -29.96
C THR A 252 1.02 -11.59 -29.41
N ALA A 253 0.88 -11.61 -28.09
CA ALA A 253 -0.38 -11.51 -27.38
C ALA A 253 -0.14 -10.90 -26.00
N VAL A 254 -1.09 -10.09 -25.52
CA VAL A 254 -0.99 -9.45 -24.20
C VAL A 254 -2.29 -9.61 -23.42
N VAL A 255 -2.19 -10.11 -22.19
CA VAL A 255 -3.28 -10.12 -21.23
C VAL A 255 -2.99 -9.09 -20.16
N PHE A 256 -3.93 -8.22 -19.84
CA PHE A 256 -3.84 -7.29 -18.72
C PHE A 256 -4.75 -7.76 -17.59
N LYS A 257 -4.17 -8.06 -16.43
CA LYS A 257 -4.91 -8.32 -15.19
C LYS A 257 -4.93 -7.02 -14.38
N PRO A 258 -6.05 -6.28 -14.33
CA PRO A 258 -6.15 -5.09 -13.50
C PRO A 258 -6.09 -5.48 -12.01
N HIS A 259 -5.62 -4.54 -11.19
CA HIS A 259 -5.70 -4.68 -9.75
C HIS A 259 -7.18 -4.62 -9.31
N PRO A 260 -7.64 -5.42 -8.33
CA PRO A 260 -9.04 -5.40 -7.87
C PRO A 260 -9.52 -4.02 -7.38
N SER A 261 -8.60 -3.15 -6.99
CA SER A 261 -8.87 -1.78 -6.52
C SER A 261 -8.53 -0.70 -7.56
N ALA A 262 -8.17 -1.06 -8.80
CA ALA A 262 -7.93 -0.09 -9.86
C ALA A 262 -9.25 0.33 -10.54
N PRO A 263 -9.42 1.61 -10.92
CA PRO A 263 -10.57 2.05 -11.71
C PRO A 263 -10.68 1.35 -13.06
N SER A 264 -11.91 1.14 -13.55
CA SER A 264 -12.18 0.46 -14.82
C SER A 264 -11.75 1.26 -16.06
N ALA A 265 -11.79 2.61 -15.98
CA ALA A 265 -11.49 3.53 -17.09
C ALA A 265 -10.07 3.35 -17.67
N LEU A 266 -9.11 2.92 -16.85
CA LEU A 266 -7.72 2.66 -17.25
C LEU A 266 -7.58 1.58 -18.32
N SER A 267 -8.58 0.73 -18.49
CA SER A 267 -8.53 -0.44 -19.39
C SER A 267 -8.85 -0.10 -20.85
N ASP A 268 -9.59 0.99 -21.10
CA ASP A 268 -10.04 1.37 -22.45
C ASP A 268 -8.90 1.96 -23.31
N ALA A 269 -8.02 2.76 -22.67
CA ALA A 269 -6.85 3.34 -23.33
C ALA A 269 -5.88 2.26 -23.85
N LEU A 270 -5.63 1.22 -23.04
CA LEU A 270 -4.80 0.08 -23.42
C LEU A 270 -5.37 -0.70 -24.61
N ALA A 271 -6.69 -0.89 -24.62
CA ALA A 271 -7.38 -1.55 -25.73
C ALA A 271 -7.28 -0.75 -27.04
N ALA A 272 -7.13 0.58 -26.98
CA ALA A 272 -6.85 1.40 -28.16
C ALA A 272 -5.41 1.19 -28.66
N SER A 273 -4.41 1.30 -27.79
CA SER A 273 -2.99 1.07 -28.15
C SER A 273 -2.76 -0.34 -28.74
N ALA A 274 -3.44 -1.35 -28.20
CA ALA A 274 -3.35 -2.71 -28.73
C ALA A 274 -3.92 -2.87 -30.15
N ARG A 275 -5.04 -2.18 -30.45
CA ARG A 275 -5.64 -2.18 -31.79
C ARG A 275 -4.72 -1.51 -32.80
N GLU A 276 -4.09 -0.39 -32.43
CA GLU A 276 -3.12 0.30 -33.28
C GLU A 276 -1.88 -0.55 -33.57
N ALA A 277 -1.39 -1.29 -32.58
CA ALA A 277 -0.26 -2.20 -32.72
C ALA A 277 -0.62 -3.53 -33.46
N GLY A 278 -1.90 -3.82 -33.68
CA GLY A 278 -2.36 -5.07 -34.29
C GLY A 278 -2.11 -6.31 -33.42
N VAL A 279 -1.97 -6.15 -32.10
CA VAL A 279 -1.64 -7.24 -31.16
C VAL A 279 -2.90 -7.69 -30.42
N PRO A 280 -3.23 -8.99 -30.41
CA PRO A 280 -4.27 -9.56 -29.57
C PRO A 280 -4.14 -9.12 -28.10
N PHE A 281 -5.18 -8.46 -27.58
CA PHE A 281 -5.20 -7.92 -26.23
C PHE A 281 -6.49 -8.30 -25.49
N LEU A 282 -6.35 -8.66 -24.22
CA LEU A 282 -7.47 -8.96 -23.33
C LEU A 282 -7.28 -8.29 -21.98
N VAL A 283 -8.29 -7.54 -21.55
CA VAL A 283 -8.44 -7.12 -20.16
C VAL A 283 -9.14 -8.24 -19.41
N LEU A 284 -8.43 -8.92 -18.52
CA LEU A 284 -8.95 -10.02 -17.70
C LEU A 284 -9.54 -9.47 -16.40
N ASP A 285 -10.69 -8.81 -16.52
CA ASP A 285 -11.45 -8.29 -15.38
C ASP A 285 -12.31 -9.36 -14.72
N LEU A 286 -11.64 -10.40 -14.22
CA LEU A 286 -12.24 -11.44 -13.39
C LEU A 286 -11.70 -11.36 -11.95
N PRO A 287 -12.53 -11.66 -10.94
CA PRO A 287 -12.12 -11.72 -9.55
C PRO A 287 -11.38 -13.04 -9.23
N VAL A 288 -10.43 -13.44 -10.08
CA VAL A 288 -9.54 -14.59 -9.88
C VAL A 288 -8.16 -14.12 -9.44
N LEU A 289 -7.44 -14.97 -8.70
CA LEU A 289 -6.06 -14.71 -8.33
C LEU A 289 -5.13 -14.65 -9.55
N ALA A 290 -4.08 -13.81 -9.48
CA ALA A 290 -3.08 -13.73 -10.54
C ALA A 290 -2.33 -15.07 -10.69
N GLU A 291 -2.11 -15.77 -9.57
CA GLU A 291 -1.46 -17.07 -9.47
C GLU A 291 -2.20 -18.14 -10.26
N THR A 292 -3.53 -18.08 -10.23
CA THR A 292 -4.38 -18.94 -11.03
C THR A 292 -4.24 -18.67 -12.53
N VAL A 293 -4.08 -17.39 -12.90
CA VAL A 293 -3.81 -16.99 -14.28
C VAL A 293 -2.40 -17.41 -14.71
N PHE A 294 -1.39 -17.34 -13.84
CA PHE A 294 -0.03 -17.82 -14.12
C PHE A 294 -0.04 -19.33 -14.41
N ALA A 295 -0.71 -20.11 -13.55
CA ALA A 295 -0.82 -21.56 -13.70
C ALA A 295 -1.54 -21.96 -14.99
N TYR A 296 -2.59 -21.21 -15.36
CA TYR A 296 -3.40 -21.48 -16.54
C TYR A 296 -2.73 -21.04 -17.85
N LEU A 297 -2.28 -19.77 -17.94
CA LEU A 297 -1.70 -19.20 -19.17
C LEU A 297 -0.26 -19.62 -19.42
N ARG A 298 0.54 -19.77 -18.34
CA ARG A 298 2.01 -19.92 -18.41
C ARG A 298 2.65 -18.89 -19.37
N PRO A 299 2.46 -17.57 -19.10
CA PRO A 299 2.94 -16.52 -19.98
C PRO A 299 4.48 -16.57 -20.10
N GLY A 300 5.01 -16.11 -21.22
CA GLY A 300 6.46 -16.03 -21.43
C GLY A 300 7.13 -14.95 -20.57
N ARG A 301 6.36 -13.96 -20.11
CA ARG A 301 6.81 -12.91 -19.21
C ARG A 301 5.66 -12.29 -18.43
N VAL A 302 5.91 -11.90 -17.19
CA VAL A 302 5.00 -11.05 -16.40
C VAL A 302 5.64 -9.67 -16.21
N ILE A 303 4.88 -8.61 -16.50
CA ILE A 303 5.34 -7.22 -16.42
C ILE A 303 4.44 -6.45 -15.45
N GLY A 304 5.01 -5.62 -14.60
CA GLY A 304 4.26 -4.80 -13.63
C GLY A 304 5.13 -3.72 -13.00
N CYS A 305 4.59 -2.94 -12.08
CA CYS A 305 5.36 -1.89 -11.41
C CYS A 305 6.16 -2.41 -10.21
N PHE A 306 5.47 -2.85 -9.14
CA PHE A 306 6.09 -3.51 -7.98
C PHE A 306 5.14 -4.51 -7.30
N SER A 307 4.30 -5.16 -8.11
CA SER A 307 3.29 -6.10 -7.63
C SER A 307 3.93 -7.32 -6.98
N THR A 308 3.31 -7.81 -5.89
CA THR A 308 3.63 -9.13 -5.29
C THR A 308 3.53 -10.25 -6.33
N GLY A 309 2.67 -10.09 -7.35
CA GLY A 309 2.52 -11.05 -8.44
C GLY A 309 3.80 -11.23 -9.27
N LEU A 310 4.70 -10.24 -9.35
CA LEU A 310 6.00 -10.41 -10.04
C LEU A 310 6.88 -11.42 -9.31
N PHE A 311 7.01 -11.26 -8.00
CA PHE A 311 7.80 -12.18 -7.18
C PHE A 311 7.17 -13.56 -7.13
N THR A 312 5.84 -13.63 -7.13
CA THR A 312 5.10 -14.90 -7.13
C THR A 312 5.25 -15.64 -8.46
N ALA A 313 5.10 -14.95 -9.59
CA ALA A 313 5.33 -15.51 -10.92
C ALA A 313 6.74 -16.11 -11.04
N ARG A 314 7.75 -15.42 -10.52
CA ARG A 314 9.13 -15.89 -10.58
C ARG A 314 9.44 -17.00 -9.58
N ALA A 315 9.17 -16.78 -8.30
CA ALA A 315 9.56 -17.69 -7.22
C ALA A 315 8.76 -19.00 -7.23
N LEU A 316 7.48 -18.95 -7.59
CA LEU A 316 6.61 -20.14 -7.56
C LEU A 316 6.51 -20.81 -8.94
N TYR A 317 6.45 -20.04 -10.03
CA TYR A 317 6.21 -20.59 -11.37
C TYR A 317 7.44 -20.58 -12.27
N GLY A 318 8.55 -19.95 -11.87
CA GLY A 318 9.74 -19.79 -12.70
C GLY A 318 9.55 -18.86 -13.90
N ILE A 319 8.42 -18.14 -13.99
CA ILE A 319 8.10 -17.27 -15.13
C ILE A 319 9.02 -16.04 -15.08
N PRO A 320 9.70 -15.69 -16.18
CA PRO A 320 10.50 -14.47 -16.26
C PRO A 320 9.67 -13.22 -15.96
N VAL A 321 10.27 -12.26 -15.27
CA VAL A 321 9.59 -11.01 -14.91
C VAL A 321 10.38 -9.79 -15.35
N ALA A 322 9.67 -8.69 -15.55
CA ALA A 322 10.24 -7.38 -15.80
C ALA A 322 9.37 -6.29 -15.19
N GLN A 323 9.91 -5.08 -15.07
CA GLN A 323 9.21 -3.96 -14.46
C GLN A 323 9.25 -2.70 -15.32
N THR A 324 8.33 -1.79 -15.01
CA THR A 324 8.31 -0.43 -15.52
C THR A 324 7.89 0.52 -14.39
N GLY A 325 8.61 1.63 -14.22
CA GLY A 325 8.22 2.70 -13.31
C GLY A 325 8.46 2.45 -11.80
N ALA A 326 9.08 1.35 -11.38
CA ALA A 326 9.32 1.09 -9.95
C ALA A 326 10.11 2.23 -9.27
N LEU A 327 11.19 2.69 -9.91
CA LEU A 327 12.03 3.78 -9.42
C LEU A 327 11.31 5.13 -9.41
N GLU A 328 10.48 5.40 -10.42
CA GLU A 328 9.64 6.60 -10.50
C GLU A 328 8.72 6.68 -9.28
N VAL A 329 8.04 5.58 -8.96
CA VAL A 329 7.12 5.48 -7.83
C VAL A 329 7.86 5.69 -6.51
N VAL A 330 9.03 5.08 -6.30
CA VAL A 330 9.85 5.27 -5.08
C VAL A 330 10.17 6.74 -4.80
N ARG A 331 10.43 7.54 -5.85
CA ARG A 331 10.73 8.98 -5.74
C ARG A 331 9.53 9.77 -5.22
N ARG A 332 8.33 9.39 -5.61
CA ARG A 332 7.07 10.08 -5.28
C ARG A 332 6.48 9.65 -3.95
N MET A 333 6.80 8.44 -3.47
CA MET A 333 6.25 7.93 -2.21
C MET A 333 6.52 8.86 -1.02
N ARG A 334 5.44 9.30 -0.38
CA ARG A 334 5.44 10.00 0.91
C ARG A 334 4.48 9.27 1.88
N PRO A 335 4.73 9.33 3.20
CA PRO A 335 5.97 9.75 3.83
C PRO A 335 7.16 8.84 3.45
N TYR A 336 8.39 9.17 3.84
CA TYR A 336 9.55 8.30 3.55
C TYR A 336 9.34 6.88 4.09
N ALA A 337 8.67 6.73 5.24
CA ALA A 337 8.34 5.43 5.83
C ALA A 337 7.14 4.70 5.17
N ASN A 338 6.63 5.17 4.01
CA ASN A 338 5.55 4.49 3.29
C ASN A 338 5.93 3.02 3.06
N SER A 339 5.05 2.12 3.48
CA SER A 339 5.32 0.69 3.50
C SER A 339 5.60 0.11 2.11
N ASN A 340 5.05 0.71 1.05
CA ASN A 340 5.28 0.26 -0.33
C ASN A 340 6.70 0.55 -0.82
N ARG A 341 7.50 1.35 -0.08
CA ARG A 341 8.88 1.66 -0.45
C ARG A 341 9.72 0.40 -0.58
N ILE A 342 9.59 -0.57 0.34
CA ILE A 342 10.41 -1.78 0.32
C ILE A 342 10.07 -2.71 -0.86
N PRO A 343 8.79 -3.03 -1.15
CA PRO A 343 8.43 -3.71 -2.40
C PRO A 343 9.01 -3.04 -3.64
N ALA A 344 8.85 -1.73 -3.78
CA ALA A 344 9.34 -1.02 -4.97
C ALA A 344 10.88 -0.98 -5.03
N THR A 345 11.56 -0.88 -3.88
CA THR A 345 13.02 -1.04 -3.78
C THR A 345 13.47 -2.45 -4.18
N LEU A 346 12.77 -3.49 -3.71
CA LEU A 346 13.06 -4.88 -4.08
C LEU A 346 12.85 -5.10 -5.57
N THR A 347 11.76 -4.57 -6.14
CA THR A 347 11.49 -4.68 -7.58
C THR A 347 12.58 -3.98 -8.38
N HIS A 348 12.96 -2.75 -8.03
CA HIS A 348 14.07 -2.03 -8.67
C HIS A 348 15.39 -2.81 -8.58
N ALA A 349 15.68 -3.44 -7.44
CA ALA A 349 16.95 -4.14 -7.23
C ALA A 349 17.02 -5.52 -7.91
N LEU A 350 15.89 -6.21 -8.09
CA LEU A 350 15.86 -7.62 -8.49
C LEU A 350 15.21 -7.87 -9.86
N VAL A 351 14.40 -6.92 -10.37
CA VAL A 351 13.59 -7.11 -11.57
C VAL A 351 14.07 -6.14 -12.66
N PRO A 352 14.35 -6.62 -13.89
CA PRO A 352 14.83 -5.78 -14.99
C PRO A 352 13.87 -4.64 -15.30
N ASP A 353 14.38 -3.40 -15.33
CA ASP A 353 13.63 -2.26 -15.84
C ASP A 353 13.62 -2.29 -17.37
N LEU A 354 12.43 -2.25 -17.96
CA LEU A 354 12.29 -2.23 -19.42
C LEU A 354 12.61 -0.85 -20.03
N GLU A 355 12.71 0.19 -19.19
CA GLU A 355 13.07 1.55 -19.58
C GLU A 355 14.58 1.83 -19.43
N ASP A 356 15.35 0.93 -18.80
CA ASP A 356 16.81 1.03 -18.66
C ASP A 356 17.52 0.17 -19.72
N PRO A 357 18.23 0.77 -20.69
CA PRO A 357 18.98 0.04 -21.71
C PRO A 357 20.09 -0.86 -21.14
N GLU A 358 20.62 -0.52 -19.96
CA GLU A 358 21.70 -1.26 -19.30
C GLU A 358 21.18 -2.34 -18.33
N ALA A 359 19.86 -2.47 -18.18
CA ALA A 359 19.28 -3.47 -17.30
C ALA A 359 19.65 -4.88 -17.75
N ALA A 360 19.93 -5.75 -16.77
CA ALA A 360 20.19 -7.15 -17.02
C ALA A 360 18.98 -7.81 -17.73
N PRO A 361 19.19 -8.72 -18.69
CA PRO A 361 18.09 -9.30 -19.48
C PRO A 361 17.18 -10.24 -18.68
N VAL A 362 17.62 -10.65 -17.48
CA VAL A 362 16.95 -11.63 -16.61
C VAL A 362 16.93 -11.11 -15.18
N ASP A 363 15.83 -11.41 -14.48
CA ASP A 363 15.69 -11.11 -13.06
C ASP A 363 16.67 -11.88 -12.17
N ARG A 364 16.85 -11.34 -10.97
CA ARG A 364 17.77 -11.87 -9.95
C ARG A 364 17.04 -12.35 -8.70
N ILE A 365 15.72 -12.55 -8.77
CA ILE A 365 14.90 -12.96 -7.61
C ILE A 365 15.35 -14.33 -7.05
N LEU A 366 15.94 -15.19 -7.89
CA LEU A 366 16.47 -16.50 -7.49
C LEU A 366 18.00 -16.51 -7.30
N ASP A 367 18.67 -15.35 -7.44
CA ASP A 367 20.11 -15.20 -7.26
C ASP A 367 20.45 -15.04 -5.77
N ALA A 368 20.58 -16.18 -5.08
CA ALA A 368 20.77 -16.21 -3.64
C ALA A 368 22.08 -15.55 -3.17
N GLU A 369 23.12 -15.54 -4.02
CA GLU A 369 24.39 -14.85 -3.70
C GLU A 369 24.20 -13.34 -3.73
N HIS A 370 23.59 -12.82 -4.80
CA HIS A 370 23.27 -11.39 -4.89
C HIS A 370 22.33 -10.92 -3.79
N ILE A 371 21.32 -11.73 -3.47
CA ILE A 371 20.36 -11.41 -2.41
C ILE A 371 21.08 -11.27 -1.07
N ARG A 372 21.99 -12.18 -0.73
CA ARG A 372 22.76 -12.10 0.52
C ARG A 372 23.77 -10.96 0.53
N ALA A 373 24.52 -10.78 -0.56
CA ALA A 373 25.65 -9.86 -0.61
C ALA A 373 25.24 -8.40 -0.80
N GLU A 374 24.22 -8.12 -1.60
CA GLU A 374 23.85 -6.75 -2.00
C GLU A 374 22.43 -6.38 -1.54
N VAL A 375 21.42 -7.22 -1.79
CA VAL A 375 20.01 -6.82 -1.56
C VAL A 375 19.64 -6.82 -0.07
N THR A 376 20.08 -7.81 0.69
CA THR A 376 19.81 -7.91 2.13
C THR A 376 20.32 -6.68 2.89
N PRO A 377 21.62 -6.31 2.83
CA PRO A 377 22.09 -5.11 3.53
C PRO A 377 21.48 -3.82 2.98
N TYR A 378 21.15 -3.76 1.69
CA TYR A 378 20.48 -2.60 1.09
C TYR A 378 19.09 -2.38 1.68
N VAL A 379 18.24 -3.41 1.68
CA VAL A 379 16.86 -3.33 2.18
C VAL A 379 16.85 -3.07 3.68
N GLN A 380 17.76 -3.68 4.44
CA GLN A 380 17.94 -3.40 5.87
C GLN A 380 18.36 -1.94 6.12
N ALA A 381 19.27 -1.39 5.32
CA ALA A 381 19.67 0.01 5.41
C ALA A 381 18.52 0.98 5.11
N VAL A 382 17.71 0.70 4.07
CA VAL A 382 16.51 1.47 3.75
C VAL A 382 15.49 1.37 4.89
N GLY A 383 15.25 0.15 5.40
CA GLY A 383 14.32 -0.09 6.52
C GLY A 383 14.74 0.61 7.82
N TYR A 384 16.03 0.65 8.13
CA TYR A 384 16.56 1.49 9.21
C TYR A 384 16.25 2.97 8.98
N CYS A 385 16.52 3.50 7.79
CA CYS A 385 16.25 4.91 7.48
C CYS A 385 14.76 5.26 7.57
N MET A 386 13.88 4.28 7.26
CA MET A 386 12.43 4.44 7.39
C MET A 386 12.00 4.55 8.85
N GLN A 387 12.57 3.73 9.74
CA GLN A 387 12.18 3.65 11.15
C GLN A 387 13.37 3.51 12.11
N PRO A 388 14.23 4.55 12.22
CA PRO A 388 15.55 4.44 12.86
C PRO A 388 15.47 4.17 14.37
N LYS A 389 14.41 4.63 15.04
CA LYS A 389 14.20 4.38 16.48
C LYS A 389 13.87 2.92 16.78
N ARG A 390 13.02 2.30 15.96
CA ARG A 390 12.54 0.92 16.17
C ARG A 390 13.54 -0.12 15.67
N PHE A 391 14.18 0.17 14.54
CA PHE A 391 15.17 -0.69 13.90
C PHE A 391 16.61 -0.25 14.24
N GLY A 392 16.83 0.34 15.41
CA GLY A 392 18.14 0.88 15.81
C GLY A 392 19.28 -0.15 15.77
N PHE A 393 18.96 -1.43 15.95
CA PHE A 393 19.90 -2.55 15.82
C PHE A 393 20.44 -2.74 14.38
N LEU A 394 19.80 -2.16 13.36
CA LEU A 394 20.26 -2.15 11.97
C LEU A 394 21.17 -0.97 11.62
N ARG A 395 21.44 -0.05 12.55
CA ARG A 395 22.33 1.09 12.31
C ARG A 395 23.72 0.66 11.79
N PRO A 396 24.41 -0.34 12.38
CA PRO A 396 25.72 -0.76 11.87
C PRO A 396 25.66 -1.30 10.42
N VAL A 397 24.56 -1.97 10.06
CA VAL A 397 24.34 -2.46 8.68
C VAL A 397 24.18 -1.29 7.72
N ALA A 398 23.38 -0.29 8.10
CA ALA A 398 23.16 0.91 7.29
C ALA A 398 24.46 1.69 7.09
N GLU A 399 25.27 1.89 8.14
CA GLU A 399 26.56 2.58 8.05
C GLU A 399 27.53 1.85 7.13
N ALA A 400 27.69 0.52 7.29
CA ALA A 400 28.58 -0.29 6.48
C ALA A 400 28.17 -0.29 5.00
N TYR A 401 26.87 -0.50 4.72
CA TYR A 401 26.35 -0.52 3.35
C TYR A 401 26.56 0.83 2.65
N ILE A 402 26.18 1.93 3.30
CA ILE A 402 26.29 3.29 2.73
C ILE A 402 27.75 3.68 2.53
N ALA A 403 28.65 3.33 3.45
CA ALA A 403 30.09 3.59 3.31
C ALA A 403 30.70 2.82 2.13
N ALA A 404 30.35 1.54 1.96
CA ALA A 404 30.83 0.72 0.84
C ALA A 404 30.24 1.16 -0.51
N ALA A 405 29.09 1.84 -0.51
CA ALA A 405 28.43 2.30 -1.72
C ALA A 405 28.90 3.68 -2.22
N VAL A 406 29.80 4.37 -1.49
CA VAL A 406 30.26 5.73 -1.83
C VAL A 406 30.86 5.81 -3.23
N ASP A 407 31.71 4.85 -3.60
CA ASP A 407 32.41 4.86 -4.89
C ASP A 407 31.47 4.55 -6.07
N ARG A 408 30.31 3.94 -5.79
CA ARG A 408 29.28 3.59 -6.79
C ARG A 408 28.07 4.54 -6.76
N TRP A 409 28.18 5.67 -6.05
CA TRP A 409 27.02 6.53 -5.77
C TRP A 409 26.48 7.23 -7.02
N GLU A 410 27.37 7.59 -7.95
CA GLU A 410 26.99 8.23 -9.21
C GLU A 410 26.32 7.22 -10.17
N ASP A 411 26.74 5.96 -10.13
CA ASP A 411 26.20 4.87 -10.97
C ASP A 411 24.90 4.26 -10.40
N ARG A 412 24.52 4.63 -9.17
CA ARG A 412 23.33 4.10 -8.49
C ARG A 412 22.40 5.22 -8.03
N PRO A 413 21.59 5.81 -8.95
CA PRO A 413 20.75 6.95 -8.64
C PRO A 413 19.77 6.71 -7.48
N GLU A 414 19.32 5.47 -7.27
CA GLU A 414 18.46 5.07 -6.17
C GLU A 414 19.08 5.30 -4.78
N LEU A 415 20.41 5.27 -4.65
CA LEU A 415 21.08 5.55 -3.38
C LEU A 415 20.85 7.00 -2.94
N SER A 416 20.88 7.95 -3.89
CA SER A 416 20.57 9.35 -3.60
C SER A 416 19.11 9.56 -3.18
N MET A 417 18.20 8.68 -3.59
CA MET A 417 16.79 8.74 -3.21
C MET A 417 16.57 8.20 -1.80
N HIS A 418 17.14 7.02 -1.53
CA HIS A 418 16.99 6.35 -0.24
C HIS A 418 17.82 6.99 0.85
N PHE A 419 19.02 7.46 0.54
CA PHE A 419 20.00 7.99 1.48
C PHE A 419 20.36 9.45 1.11
N ASN A 420 19.34 10.26 0.84
CA ASN A 420 19.53 11.68 0.54
C ASN A 420 20.24 12.41 1.69
N GLU A 421 20.83 13.58 1.38
CA GLU A 421 21.59 14.39 2.33
C GLU A 421 20.81 14.67 3.62
N ARG A 422 19.50 14.98 3.51
CA ARG A 422 18.64 15.22 4.67
C ARG A 422 18.57 13.99 5.60
N THR A 423 18.40 12.81 5.02
CA THR A 423 18.32 11.54 5.77
C THR A 423 19.65 11.22 6.42
N ARG A 424 20.75 11.34 5.67
CA ARG A 424 22.09 11.06 6.18
C ARG A 424 22.51 12.02 7.29
N THR A 425 22.30 13.32 7.11
CA THR A 425 22.59 14.32 8.14
C THR A 425 21.75 14.11 9.40
N ARG A 426 20.45 13.85 9.26
CA ARG A 426 19.55 13.60 10.41
C ARG A 426 19.93 12.35 11.21
N LEU A 427 20.43 11.32 10.53
CA LEU A 427 20.76 10.02 11.14
C LEU A 427 22.27 9.83 11.37
N GLU A 428 23.07 10.86 11.11
CA GLU A 428 24.53 10.85 11.20
C GLU A 428 25.17 9.68 10.41
N LEU A 429 24.62 9.37 9.23
CA LEU A 429 25.09 8.27 8.37
C LEU A 429 26.25 8.73 7.47
N PRO A 430 27.18 7.82 7.12
CA PRO A 430 28.28 8.11 6.19
C PRO A 430 27.74 8.39 4.76
N GLY A 431 28.63 8.77 3.84
CA GLY A 431 28.32 8.83 2.41
C GLY A 431 29.06 9.97 1.71
N PRO A 432 28.83 10.18 0.40
CA PRO A 432 29.53 11.20 -0.36
C PRO A 432 29.32 12.58 0.24
N ARG A 433 30.44 13.31 0.36
CA ARG A 433 30.47 14.70 0.84
C ARG A 433 29.80 15.59 -0.20
N THR A 434 28.73 16.29 0.17
CA THR A 434 28.09 17.26 -0.71
C THR A 434 29.02 18.46 -0.94
N TRP A 435 28.94 19.09 -2.12
CA TRP A 435 29.82 20.17 -2.56
C TRP A 435 29.93 21.36 -1.56
N LYS A 436 28.95 21.51 -0.66
CA LYS A 436 28.92 22.53 0.40
C LYS A 436 30.04 22.37 1.45
N TRP A 437 30.59 21.17 1.63
CA TRP A 437 31.69 20.93 2.57
C TRP A 437 33.03 21.52 2.12
N ARG A 438 33.21 21.81 0.82
CA ARG A 438 34.47 22.38 0.30
C ARG A 438 34.66 23.88 0.57
N ARG A 439 33.63 24.61 1.04
CA ARG A 439 33.74 26.04 1.41
C ARG A 439 33.69 26.32 2.92
N GLY A 440 33.50 25.30 3.75
CA GLY A 440 33.30 25.45 5.21
C GLY A 440 34.57 25.47 6.07
N LEU A 441 35.75 25.32 5.49
CA LEU A 441 37.04 25.44 6.20
C LEU A 441 37.60 26.85 5.97
N GLY A 442 36.97 27.80 6.62
CA GLY A 442 37.34 29.21 6.50
C GLY A 442 36.58 30.08 7.48
N TRP A 443 36.50 29.72 8.75
CA TRP A 443 36.40 30.72 9.83
C TRP A 443 36.87 30.16 11.17
N THR A 444 37.86 30.85 11.70
CA THR A 444 38.59 30.63 12.96
C THR A 444 37.74 30.88 14.19
N LEU A 445 38.06 30.16 15.26
CA LEU A 445 37.53 30.29 16.62
C LEU A 445 37.42 31.76 17.09
N ARG A 446 36.26 32.12 17.65
CA ARG A 446 36.18 32.88 18.91
C ARG A 446 35.02 32.39 19.76
N SER A 447 35.38 31.89 20.94
CA SER A 447 34.50 31.64 22.09
C SER A 447 33.93 32.96 22.61
N THR A 448 32.63 32.96 22.98
CA THR A 448 32.07 33.53 24.22
C THR A 448 30.54 33.41 24.18
N GLY A 449 29.92 32.96 25.28
CA GLY A 449 28.59 33.42 25.67
C GLY A 449 27.42 32.43 25.53
N GLU A 450 26.96 31.97 26.70
CA GLU A 450 25.56 31.73 27.09
C GLU A 450 24.74 30.62 26.38
N ARG A 451 24.39 29.60 27.18
CA ARG A 451 23.28 28.67 26.89
C ARG A 451 21.98 29.49 26.81
N ARG A 452 21.49 29.70 25.60
CA ARG A 452 20.07 29.94 25.35
C ARG A 452 19.37 28.59 25.20
N GLU A 453 18.21 28.44 25.85
CA GLU A 453 17.27 27.35 25.57
C GLU A 453 16.94 27.33 24.07
N PRO A 454 16.71 26.14 23.48
CA PRO A 454 16.50 26.05 22.04
C PRO A 454 15.16 26.71 21.66
N ASP A 455 15.24 27.81 20.92
CA ASP A 455 14.14 28.28 20.06
C ASP A 455 13.74 27.12 19.13
N GLU A 456 12.43 26.89 18.97
CA GLU A 456 11.88 25.96 18.00
C GLU A 456 12.51 26.23 16.61
N ALA A 457 13.06 25.17 16.00
CA ALA A 457 13.80 25.29 14.75
C ALA A 457 12.89 25.87 13.64
N PRO A 458 13.36 26.85 12.83
CA PRO A 458 12.53 27.46 11.81
C PRO A 458 12.13 26.44 10.72
N VAL A 459 10.87 26.55 10.27
CA VAL A 459 10.35 25.76 9.14
C VAL A 459 11.11 26.16 7.86
N THR A 460 11.93 25.23 7.34
CA THR A 460 12.96 25.51 6.32
C THR A 460 12.59 25.03 4.90
N ASP A 461 11.46 24.34 4.72
CA ASP A 461 10.99 23.87 3.41
C ASP A 461 9.76 24.69 2.95
N VAL A 462 10.03 25.78 2.23
CA VAL A 462 9.01 26.62 1.59
C VAL A 462 8.76 26.09 0.18
N SER A 463 8.12 24.92 0.09
CA SER A 463 7.67 24.30 -1.17
C SER A 463 6.25 23.75 -1.02
N MET A 464 5.55 23.53 -2.13
CA MET A 464 4.23 22.86 -2.11
C MET A 464 4.28 21.49 -1.41
N SER A 465 5.41 20.78 -1.51
CA SER A 465 5.62 19.50 -0.83
C SER A 465 5.83 19.63 0.68
N GLY A 466 6.55 20.68 1.11
CA GLY A 466 6.68 21.05 2.51
C GLY A 466 5.34 21.47 3.11
N PHE A 467 4.59 22.30 2.39
CA PHE A 467 3.24 22.70 2.77
C PHE A 467 2.29 21.51 2.94
N ALA A 468 2.25 20.59 1.99
CA ALA A 468 1.41 19.40 2.07
C ALA A 468 1.77 18.52 3.28
N SER A 469 3.06 18.37 3.57
CA SER A 469 3.56 17.62 4.74
C SER A 469 3.11 18.25 6.06
N LEU A 470 3.08 19.58 6.13
CA LEU A 470 2.59 20.33 7.30
C LEU A 470 1.08 20.19 7.48
N VAL A 471 0.31 20.19 6.38
CA VAL A 471 -1.14 19.93 6.40
C VAL A 471 -1.44 18.52 6.92
N GLU A 472 -0.69 17.51 6.46
CA GLU A 472 -0.83 16.11 6.91
C GLU A 472 -0.48 15.95 8.39
N ALA A 473 0.62 16.59 8.83
CA ALA A 473 1.05 16.61 10.22
C ALA A 473 0.11 17.39 11.16
N LYS A 474 -0.86 18.13 10.60
CA LYS A 474 -1.72 19.10 11.31
C LYS A 474 -0.92 20.14 12.08
N ASP A 475 0.25 20.53 11.55
CA ASP A 475 1.04 21.63 12.08
C ASP A 475 0.43 22.96 11.60
N ASP A 476 -0.57 23.44 12.34
CA ASP A 476 -1.33 24.62 11.96
C ASP A 476 -0.46 25.88 11.87
N GLN A 477 0.60 25.98 12.66
CA GLN A 477 1.52 27.13 12.62
C GLN A 477 2.39 27.05 11.37
N GLY A 478 3.01 25.91 11.11
CA GLY A 478 3.83 25.70 9.92
C GLY A 478 3.04 25.85 8.62
N VAL A 479 1.80 25.33 8.56
CA VAL A 479 0.90 25.50 7.40
C VAL A 479 0.66 26.97 7.10
N LEU A 480 0.40 27.79 8.12
CA LEU A 480 0.13 29.22 7.90
C LEU A 480 1.40 29.99 7.52
N GLU A 481 2.55 29.67 8.12
CA GLU A 481 3.82 30.32 7.81
C GLU A 481 4.32 30.00 6.40
N VAL A 482 4.34 28.72 6.03
CA VAL A 482 4.76 28.28 4.68
C VAL A 482 3.70 28.66 3.64
N GLY A 483 2.43 28.50 3.98
CA GLY A 483 1.31 28.88 3.11
C GLY A 483 1.33 30.36 2.74
N ALA A 484 1.56 31.26 3.70
CA ALA A 484 1.65 32.69 3.44
C ALA A 484 2.82 33.06 2.50
N ARG A 485 3.96 32.37 2.63
CA ARG A 485 5.13 32.58 1.76
C ARG A 485 4.87 32.09 0.33
N LEU A 486 4.27 30.91 0.17
CA LEU A 486 3.94 30.35 -1.15
C LEU A 486 2.81 31.13 -1.84
N LEU A 487 1.82 31.60 -1.08
CA LEU A 487 0.70 32.38 -1.61
C LEU A 487 1.15 33.75 -2.17
N ALA A 488 2.26 34.30 -1.66
CA ALA A 488 2.86 35.52 -2.20
C ALA A 488 3.50 35.32 -3.59
N GLU A 489 3.84 34.08 -3.95
CA GLU A 489 4.45 33.74 -5.24
C GLU A 489 3.39 33.28 -6.25
N GLN A 490 2.46 32.42 -5.82
CA GLN A 490 1.41 31.89 -6.70
C GLN A 490 0.15 31.55 -5.90
N GLU A 491 -1.00 32.06 -6.35
CA GLU A 491 -2.29 31.60 -5.84
C GLU A 491 -2.60 30.19 -6.34
N ASN A 492 -2.80 29.26 -5.40
CA ASN A 492 -3.10 27.87 -5.67
C ASN A 492 -4.25 27.40 -4.78
N LEU A 493 -5.19 26.64 -5.37
CA LEU A 493 -6.35 26.09 -4.67
C LEU A 493 -5.96 25.25 -3.43
N ASP A 494 -4.94 24.41 -3.54
CA ASP A 494 -4.50 23.54 -2.45
C ASP A 494 -3.88 24.33 -1.28
N LEU A 495 -3.20 25.44 -1.59
CA LEU A 495 -2.70 26.38 -0.57
C LEU A 495 -3.87 27.01 0.19
N LEU A 496 -4.83 27.58 -0.55
CA LEU A 496 -5.98 28.28 0.03
C LEU A 496 -6.82 27.35 0.91
N LEU A 497 -7.12 26.13 0.42
CA LEU A 497 -7.90 25.15 1.19
C LEU A 497 -7.11 24.58 2.39
N GLY A 498 -5.80 24.34 2.24
CA GLY A 498 -4.95 23.88 3.33
C GLY A 498 -4.85 24.91 4.47
N MET A 499 -4.64 26.18 4.13
CA MET A 499 -4.62 27.29 5.09
C MET A 499 -5.99 27.51 5.74
N ALA A 500 -7.09 27.39 4.96
CA ALA A 500 -8.44 27.49 5.51
C ALA A 500 -8.70 26.41 6.56
N GLN A 501 -8.26 25.16 6.32
CA GLN A 501 -8.40 24.08 7.29
C GLN A 501 -7.59 24.30 8.57
N ALA A 502 -6.39 24.88 8.48
CA ALA A 502 -5.61 25.29 9.65
C ALA A 502 -6.34 26.37 10.47
N HIS A 503 -6.86 27.41 9.81
CA HIS A 503 -7.66 28.44 10.49
C HIS A 503 -8.95 27.89 11.13
N ILE A 504 -9.62 26.91 10.50
CA ILE A 504 -10.78 26.23 11.09
C ILE A 504 -10.40 25.52 12.39
N ARG A 505 -9.28 24.79 12.42
CA ARG A 505 -8.80 24.10 13.63
C ARG A 505 -8.43 25.07 14.75
N ARG A 506 -7.87 26.23 14.38
CA ARG A 506 -7.58 27.35 15.29
C ARG A 506 -8.81 28.17 15.71
N LYS A 507 -10.01 27.82 15.23
CA LYS A 507 -11.28 28.55 15.46
C LYS A 507 -11.28 29.98 14.91
N GLU A 508 -10.41 30.28 13.93
CA GLU A 508 -10.32 31.57 13.23
C GLU A 508 -11.25 31.58 12.01
N THR A 509 -12.57 31.53 12.27
CA THR A 509 -13.58 31.25 11.22
C THR A 509 -13.62 32.28 10.10
N ASP A 510 -13.35 33.55 10.40
CA ASP A 510 -13.48 34.63 9.43
C ASP A 510 -12.35 34.59 8.40
N ARG A 511 -11.12 34.28 8.85
CA ARG A 511 -9.96 34.04 7.97
C ARG A 511 -10.13 32.80 7.13
N ALA A 512 -10.62 31.71 7.73
CA ALA A 512 -10.93 30.48 6.98
C ALA A 512 -11.99 30.74 5.89
N ARG A 513 -13.04 31.51 6.21
CA ARG A 513 -14.09 31.86 5.26
C ARG A 513 -13.53 32.66 4.07
N GLN A 514 -12.71 33.68 4.31
CA GLN A 514 -12.06 34.48 3.26
C GLN A 514 -11.21 33.63 2.31
N LEU A 515 -10.43 32.68 2.85
CA LEU A 515 -9.62 31.77 2.03
C LEU A 515 -10.47 30.83 1.17
N ILE A 516 -11.63 30.39 1.68
CA ILE A 516 -12.57 29.54 0.92
C ILE A 516 -13.27 30.35 -0.17
N GLU A 517 -13.64 31.60 0.09
CA GLU A 517 -14.17 32.53 -0.91
C GLU A 517 -13.14 32.74 -2.02
N ARG A 518 -11.87 33.00 -1.67
CA ARG A 518 -10.79 33.12 -2.66
C ARG A 518 -10.55 31.83 -3.43
N ALA A 519 -10.62 30.67 -2.78
CA ALA A 519 -10.53 29.37 -3.43
C ALA A 519 -11.64 29.15 -4.47
N ALA A 520 -12.86 29.62 -4.18
CA ALA A 520 -13.98 29.56 -5.12
C ALA A 520 -13.78 30.50 -6.32
N GLU A 521 -13.19 31.68 -6.13
CA GLU A 521 -12.83 32.60 -7.21
C GLU A 521 -11.76 32.00 -8.13
N VAL A 522 -10.68 31.43 -7.56
CA VAL A 522 -9.62 30.74 -8.32
C VAL A 522 -10.18 29.53 -9.09
N ALA A 523 -11.21 28.88 -8.54
CA ALA A 523 -11.87 27.74 -9.17
C ALA A 523 -13.03 28.12 -10.13
N ALA A 524 -13.35 29.40 -10.33
CA ALA A 524 -14.57 29.86 -11.01
C ALA A 524 -14.77 29.24 -12.41
N ASP A 525 -13.67 29.14 -13.16
CA ASP A 525 -13.62 28.59 -14.53
C ASP A 525 -13.29 27.09 -14.56
N SER A 526 -13.17 26.43 -13.40
CA SER A 526 -12.90 25.00 -13.33
C SER A 526 -14.13 24.20 -13.78
N GLY A 527 -13.99 23.48 -14.90
CA GLY A 527 -14.95 22.49 -15.37
C GLY A 527 -14.92 21.16 -14.60
N ARG A 528 -14.26 21.09 -13.44
CA ARG A 528 -14.08 19.85 -12.67
C ARG A 528 -14.98 19.85 -11.42
N ALA A 529 -15.94 18.92 -11.35
CA ALA A 529 -16.86 18.81 -10.21
C ALA A 529 -16.14 18.56 -8.87
N MET A 530 -15.02 17.83 -8.90
CA MET A 530 -14.27 17.45 -7.70
C MET A 530 -13.61 18.66 -7.00
N VAL A 531 -13.23 19.69 -7.76
CA VAL A 531 -12.70 20.96 -7.22
C VAL A 531 -13.77 21.64 -6.35
N TRP A 532 -14.99 21.75 -6.89
CA TRP A 532 -16.11 22.35 -6.19
C TRP A 532 -16.59 21.53 -4.99
N LEU A 533 -16.45 20.20 -5.04
CA LEU A 533 -16.70 19.33 -3.90
C LEU A 533 -15.73 19.62 -2.73
N ARG A 534 -14.43 19.71 -3.00
CA ARG A 534 -13.41 20.01 -1.97
C ARG A 534 -13.64 21.37 -1.29
N ILE A 535 -14.07 22.37 -2.06
CA ILE A 535 -14.48 23.68 -1.54
C ILE A 535 -15.72 23.54 -0.64
N ALA A 536 -16.75 22.82 -1.10
CA ALA A 536 -17.98 22.61 -0.35
C ALA A 536 -17.74 21.84 0.97
N GLU A 537 -16.89 20.81 0.97
CA GLU A 537 -16.52 20.05 2.16
C GLU A 537 -15.72 20.88 3.16
N THR A 538 -14.82 21.74 2.67
CA THR A 538 -14.06 22.64 3.54
C THR A 538 -14.97 23.71 4.14
N ALA A 539 -15.90 24.27 3.36
CA ALA A 539 -16.92 25.20 3.84
C ALA A 539 -17.86 24.56 4.88
N ALA A 540 -18.21 23.28 4.71
CA ALA A 540 -19.06 22.56 5.68
C ALA A 540 -18.47 22.51 7.09
N LYS A 541 -17.13 22.51 7.20
CA LYS A 541 -16.42 22.51 8.49
C LYS A 541 -16.56 23.83 9.26
N LEU A 542 -17.03 24.91 8.63
CA LEU A 542 -17.37 26.18 9.30
C LEU A 542 -18.77 26.17 9.96
N GLY A 543 -19.54 25.09 9.79
CA GLY A 543 -20.92 25.01 10.27
C GLY A 543 -21.81 26.11 9.66
N LYS A 544 -22.66 26.74 10.48
CA LYS A 544 -23.60 27.80 10.02
C LYS A 544 -22.93 28.95 9.28
N ARG A 545 -21.66 29.25 9.60
CA ARG A 545 -20.90 30.35 8.98
C ARG A 545 -20.37 30.02 7.58
N GLY A 546 -20.44 28.77 7.12
CA GLY A 546 -20.02 28.37 5.78
C GLY A 546 -21.14 27.75 4.94
N ASP A 547 -22.39 27.76 5.42
CA ASP A 547 -23.51 27.10 4.76
C ASP A 547 -23.81 27.66 3.37
N ASP A 548 -23.70 28.97 3.19
CA ASP A 548 -23.90 29.63 1.91
C ASP A 548 -22.82 29.23 0.89
N LEU A 549 -21.55 29.22 1.30
CA LEU A 549 -20.42 28.80 0.46
C LEU A 549 -20.51 27.31 0.11
N ARG A 550 -20.84 26.48 1.10
CA ARG A 550 -21.06 25.04 0.92
C ARG A 550 -22.17 24.77 -0.09
N LEU A 551 -23.31 25.42 0.05
CA LEU A 551 -24.46 25.24 -0.86
C LEU A 551 -24.14 25.73 -2.27
N THR A 552 -23.44 26.86 -2.39
CA THR A 552 -23.04 27.43 -3.68
C THR A 552 -22.06 26.50 -4.41
N ALA A 553 -20.99 26.08 -3.73
CA ALA A 553 -20.01 25.16 -4.28
C ALA A 553 -20.62 23.78 -4.58
N GLY A 554 -21.47 23.25 -3.69
CA GLY A 554 -22.18 21.99 -3.91
C GLY A 554 -23.13 22.02 -5.11
N ARG A 555 -23.84 23.13 -5.34
CA ARG A 555 -24.67 23.32 -6.55
C ARG A 555 -23.83 23.44 -7.81
N ARG A 556 -22.67 24.10 -7.74
CA ARG A 556 -21.74 24.20 -8.87
C ARG A 556 -21.18 22.83 -9.23
N ALA A 557 -20.83 22.00 -8.24
CA ALA A 557 -20.43 20.61 -8.43
C ALA A 557 -21.54 19.78 -9.11
N LEU A 558 -22.80 19.91 -8.67
CA LEU A 558 -23.95 19.24 -9.30
C LEU A 558 -24.21 19.72 -10.74
N GLY A 559 -23.98 20.99 -11.02
CA GLY A 559 -24.11 21.52 -12.39
C GLY A 559 -23.10 20.90 -13.36
N ILE A 560 -21.95 20.46 -12.86
CA ILE A 560 -20.89 19.81 -13.65
C ILE A 560 -21.09 18.28 -13.68
N ASN A 561 -21.46 17.68 -12.55
CA ASN A 561 -21.76 16.25 -12.42
C ASN A 561 -23.08 16.04 -11.64
N PRO A 562 -24.22 15.94 -12.34
CA PRO A 562 -25.54 15.81 -11.71
C PRO A 562 -25.73 14.55 -10.85
N ASP A 563 -25.02 13.47 -11.20
CA ASP A 563 -25.17 12.16 -10.56
C ASP A 563 -24.29 11.99 -9.32
N SER A 564 -23.48 13.00 -8.96
CA SER A 564 -22.57 12.94 -7.81
C SER A 564 -23.31 12.78 -6.47
N PRO A 565 -23.24 11.60 -5.80
CA PRO A 565 -23.93 11.41 -4.52
C PRO A 565 -23.36 12.29 -3.41
N ALA A 566 -22.05 12.58 -3.47
CA ALA A 566 -21.38 13.49 -2.54
C ALA A 566 -21.91 14.93 -2.66
N ALA A 567 -22.05 15.44 -3.89
CA ALA A 567 -22.59 16.77 -4.12
C ALA A 567 -24.07 16.86 -3.70
N GLN A 568 -24.86 15.81 -3.97
CA GLN A 568 -26.25 15.73 -3.51
C GLN A 568 -26.36 15.76 -1.97
N ARG A 569 -25.50 15.02 -1.25
CA ARG A 569 -25.45 15.06 0.23
C ARG A 569 -25.09 16.44 0.76
N LEU A 570 -24.10 17.09 0.15
CA LEU A 570 -23.63 18.43 0.53
C LEU A 570 -24.65 19.53 0.23
N VAL A 571 -25.61 19.32 -0.68
CA VAL A 571 -26.72 20.27 -0.91
C VAL A 571 -27.94 19.95 -0.05
N LYS A 572 -28.25 18.67 0.20
CA LYS A 572 -29.43 18.24 0.98
C LYS A 572 -29.33 18.53 2.47
N THR A 573 -28.13 18.49 3.05
CA THR A 573 -27.87 18.69 4.49
C THR A 573 -28.14 20.11 4.99
N GLY A 574 -28.38 21.11 4.12
CA GLY A 574 -28.71 22.49 4.52
C GLY A 574 -30.17 22.76 4.92
N ARG A 575 -31.08 21.77 4.86
CA ARG A 575 -32.52 21.97 5.11
C ARG A 575 -33.06 21.50 6.47
N LEU A 576 -32.24 20.96 7.37
CA LEU A 576 -32.71 20.45 8.67
C LEU A 576 -32.73 21.51 9.81
N GLY A 577 -32.85 22.79 9.47
CA GLY A 577 -32.82 23.92 10.42
C GLY A 577 -34.07 24.81 10.43
N ARG A 578 -35.21 24.36 9.91
CA ARG A 578 -36.52 24.99 10.12
C ARG A 578 -37.62 23.94 10.22
N ARG A 579 -37.83 23.44 11.43
CA ARG A 579 -39.12 23.31 12.11
C ARG A 579 -38.87 23.08 13.59
#